data_AF-A0A924P7Y4-F1
#
_entry.id   AF-A0A924P7Y4-F1
#
_cell.length_a   1.000
_cell.length_b   1.000
_cell.length_c   1.000
_cell.angle_alpha   90.00
_cell.angle_beta   90.00
_cell.angle_gamma   90.00
#
_symmetry.space_group_name_H-M   'P 1'
#
loop_
_entity.id
_entity.type
_entity.pdbx_description
1 polymer ?
#
loop_
_entity_poly.entity_id
_entity_poly.type
_entity_poly.pdbx_seq_one_letter_code
_entity_poly.pdbx_strand_id
1 'polypeptide(L)'
;MSNRFTVFGMTILVLTSACATTRDAPEERAPASTSKDPSWLRSPELSHLQLSAPLQKIFKEKKNSDEAPAEAPGVLSYFDSTVTGGKRRIPVKVKVRGHTNFMEGECTFPKLTLKFKAADVVHTPFEGLEKIKLGTHCGDQPLTAEPAKLFTPKNRILNQLGIVREAFAYELLRTFGVITLSSRLIDMSYQDTSGAGASRSITRKAMLLDDEEELAKRLNARALKYTESTPDGPADPKLPVFRNAQEEGLLASQVAEVLLSEALLGNHDFFLVTSRNDHTGDGGPGLYNAQVLENVSNHHKTVIPYDFDIASSINGRNAISAALDSYDLGIFRNMTPVQYFILLRVQTARALLSKAATSQARAKFTSAREKAYSALNAFPLDATGRVNFKAHLDYFFEAIGNSYELPVILESKGVLAYHDAGQKELCGRLPRGTVIQKIQERDLMVQVHILSPLPSAEDDACEMKGPFWISRTSTAGVR
;
A
#
# COMPACT_ATOMS: atom_id res chain seq x y z
N MET A 1 -42.59 -63.78 59.15
CA MET A 1 -42.40 -62.39 59.60
C MET A 1 -41.03 -61.90 59.16
N SER A 2 -41.05 -60.83 58.36
CA SER A 2 -40.01 -59.81 58.10
C SER A 2 -38.58 -60.20 57.69
N ASN A 3 -38.32 -59.99 56.39
CA ASN A 3 -37.21 -59.23 55.80
C ASN A 3 -36.27 -58.48 56.76
N ARG A 4 -34.97 -58.55 56.48
CA ARG A 4 -34.11 -57.38 56.22
C ARG A 4 -33.06 -57.70 55.15
N PHE A 5 -33.28 -57.18 53.95
CA PHE A 5 -32.26 -57.01 52.91
C PHE A 5 -31.42 -55.79 53.27
N THR A 6 -30.09 -55.93 53.25
CA THR A 6 -29.16 -54.79 53.28
C THR A 6 -28.56 -54.65 51.89
N VAL A 7 -28.89 -53.54 51.24
CA VAL A 7 -28.43 -53.12 49.92
C VAL A 7 -27.00 -52.58 50.05
N PHE A 8 -26.04 -53.17 49.34
CA PHE A 8 -24.74 -52.55 49.08
C PHE A 8 -24.90 -51.56 47.91
N GLY A 9 -24.88 -50.27 48.21
CA GLY A 9 -24.82 -49.21 47.21
C GLY A 9 -23.44 -49.16 46.57
N MET A 10 -23.33 -49.62 45.33
CA MET A 10 -22.16 -49.46 44.48
C MET A 10 -22.24 -48.08 43.81
N THR A 11 -21.52 -47.10 44.35
CA THR A 11 -21.37 -45.78 43.75
C THR A 11 -20.47 -45.91 42.52
N ILE A 12 -21.06 -45.99 41.33
CA ILE A 12 -20.34 -45.87 40.06
C ILE A 12 -20.02 -44.38 39.87
N LEU A 13 -18.76 -44.01 40.12
CA LEU A 13 -18.21 -42.70 39.77
C LEU A 13 -17.98 -42.69 38.25
N VAL A 14 -18.96 -42.20 37.48
CA VAL A 14 -18.79 -41.95 36.05
C VAL A 14 -17.91 -40.71 35.90
N LEU A 15 -16.61 -40.91 35.69
CA LEU A 15 -15.70 -39.89 35.17
C LEU A 15 -16.10 -39.58 33.73
N THR A 16 -17.01 -38.63 33.54
CA THR A 16 -17.24 -38.00 32.25
C THR A 16 -16.01 -37.17 31.91
N SER A 17 -15.09 -37.76 31.16
CA SER A 17 -14.03 -37.03 30.45
C SER A 17 -14.70 -36.10 29.45
N ALA A 18 -14.95 -34.86 29.86
CA ALA A 18 -15.31 -33.79 28.95
C ALA A 18 -14.08 -33.47 28.09
N CYS A 19 -13.92 -34.20 26.99
CA CYS A 19 -13.13 -33.71 25.87
C CYS A 19 -13.80 -32.43 25.37
N ALA A 20 -13.35 -31.29 25.87
CA ALA A 20 -13.58 -30.01 25.24
C ALA A 20 -12.90 -30.05 23.87
N THR A 21 -13.61 -30.54 22.86
CA THR A 21 -13.27 -30.31 21.47
C THR A 21 -13.40 -28.81 21.25
N THR A 22 -12.27 -28.10 21.33
CA THR A 22 -12.13 -26.79 20.70
C THR A 22 -12.51 -26.98 19.24
N ARG A 23 -13.70 -26.53 18.87
CA ARG A 23 -14.07 -26.36 17.47
C ARG A 23 -13.12 -25.30 16.94
N ASP A 24 -12.06 -25.74 16.26
CA ASP A 24 -11.26 -24.86 15.42
C ASP A 24 -12.23 -24.13 14.49
N ALA A 25 -12.26 -22.81 14.61
CA ALA A 25 -12.95 -21.97 13.65
C ALA A 25 -12.38 -22.31 12.26
N PRO A 26 -13.22 -22.45 11.22
CA PRO A 26 -12.73 -22.81 9.90
C PRO A 26 -11.67 -21.79 9.49
N GLU A 27 -10.47 -22.29 9.20
CA GLU A 27 -9.36 -21.52 8.68
C GLU A 27 -9.83 -20.86 7.39
N GLU A 28 -10.10 -19.56 7.45
CA GLU A 28 -10.59 -18.76 6.34
C GLU A 28 -9.45 -18.59 5.32
N ARG A 29 -9.26 -19.62 4.49
CA ARG A 29 -8.31 -19.57 3.38
C ARG A 29 -8.82 -18.58 2.35
N ALA A 30 -8.11 -17.46 2.21
CA ALA A 30 -8.27 -16.58 1.08
C ALA A 30 -8.18 -17.40 -0.23
N PRO A 31 -9.09 -17.19 -1.19
CA PRO A 31 -9.09 -17.92 -2.44
C PRO A 31 -7.76 -17.72 -3.18
N ALA A 32 -7.21 -18.81 -3.72
CA ALA A 32 -6.04 -18.73 -4.60
C ALA A 32 -6.42 -17.91 -5.85
N SER A 33 -5.69 -16.81 -6.10
CA SER A 33 -5.86 -15.98 -7.28
C SER A 33 -5.46 -16.76 -8.53
N THR A 34 -6.44 -17.30 -9.26
CA THR A 34 -6.24 -17.88 -10.59
C THR A 34 -6.68 -16.90 -11.69
N SER A 35 -6.39 -15.60 -11.54
CA SER A 35 -6.68 -14.64 -12.60
C SER A 35 -5.69 -14.81 -13.75
N LYS A 36 -6.19 -14.99 -14.96
CA LYS A 36 -5.35 -15.03 -16.17
C LYS A 36 -4.79 -13.61 -16.40
N ASP A 37 -3.47 -13.51 -16.57
CA ASP A 37 -2.81 -12.26 -16.94
C ASP A 37 -3.43 -11.70 -18.24
N PRO A 38 -3.57 -10.37 -18.35
CA PRO A 38 -4.11 -9.76 -19.56
C PRO A 38 -3.11 -9.89 -20.72
N SER A 39 -3.61 -10.02 -21.95
CA SER A 39 -2.80 -10.26 -23.16
C SER A 39 -1.66 -9.24 -23.34
N TRP A 40 -1.97 -7.95 -23.20
CA TRP A 40 -1.01 -6.86 -23.33
C TRP A 40 0.20 -6.96 -22.38
N LEU A 41 0.06 -7.63 -21.24
CA LEU A 41 1.13 -7.74 -20.25
C LEU A 41 2.37 -8.47 -20.81
N ARG A 42 2.15 -9.44 -21.71
CA ARG A 42 3.20 -10.32 -22.24
C ARG A 42 3.47 -10.14 -23.74
N SER A 43 2.75 -9.27 -24.44
CA SER A 43 2.90 -9.07 -25.90
C SER A 43 4.27 -8.48 -26.28
N PRO A 44 5.19 -9.19 -26.95
CA PRO A 44 6.54 -8.69 -27.23
C PRO A 44 6.55 -7.39 -28.06
N GLU A 45 5.53 -7.20 -28.90
CA GLU A 45 5.30 -6.03 -29.76
C GLU A 45 5.18 -4.69 -29.02
N LEU A 46 4.81 -4.73 -27.73
CA LEU A 46 4.62 -3.53 -26.91
C LEU A 46 5.88 -3.11 -26.15
N SER A 47 7.09 -3.44 -26.62
CA SER A 47 8.32 -2.90 -26.04
C SER A 47 8.51 -1.40 -26.33
N HIS A 48 8.02 -0.95 -27.49
CA HIS A 48 8.06 0.44 -27.94
C HIS A 48 6.72 0.87 -28.54
N LEU A 49 6.17 1.97 -28.03
CA LEU A 49 4.90 2.55 -28.50
C LEU A 49 5.10 4.02 -28.85
N GLN A 50 4.27 4.53 -29.75
CA GLN A 50 4.19 5.95 -30.09
C GLN A 50 2.78 6.48 -29.84
N LEU A 51 2.66 7.58 -29.10
CA LEU A 51 1.41 8.30 -28.88
C LEU A 51 1.46 9.66 -29.59
N SER A 52 0.59 9.86 -30.58
CA SER A 52 0.38 11.15 -31.23
C SER A 52 -0.93 11.78 -30.75
N ALA A 53 -0.88 12.94 -30.10
CA ALA A 53 -2.05 13.65 -29.56
C ALA A 53 -1.72 15.13 -29.27
N PRO A 54 -2.69 16.05 -29.09
CA PRO A 54 -2.42 17.45 -28.77
C PRO A 54 -2.07 17.62 -27.28
N LEU A 55 -0.95 17.03 -26.85
CA LEU A 55 -0.52 16.87 -25.46
C LEU A 55 -0.37 18.22 -24.72
N GLN A 56 0.34 19.19 -25.31
CA GLN A 56 0.53 20.48 -24.63
C GLN A 56 -0.77 21.27 -24.50
N LYS A 57 -1.68 21.11 -25.46
CA LYS A 57 -3.03 21.67 -25.37
C LYS A 57 -3.79 21.07 -24.18
N ILE A 58 -3.88 19.74 -24.07
CA ILE A 58 -4.61 19.10 -22.96
C ILE A 58 -3.98 19.37 -21.59
N PHE A 59 -2.65 19.52 -21.51
CA PHE A 59 -1.97 19.85 -20.24
C PHE A 59 -2.33 21.26 -19.79
N LYS A 60 -2.32 22.24 -20.71
CA LYS A 60 -2.70 23.63 -20.43
C LYS A 60 -4.18 23.77 -20.07
N GLU A 61 -5.06 23.11 -20.82
CA GLU A 61 -6.50 23.13 -20.56
C GLU A 61 -6.81 22.60 -19.16
N LYS A 62 -6.16 21.50 -18.73
CA LYS A 62 -6.40 20.96 -17.39
C LYS A 62 -5.81 21.84 -16.29
N LYS A 63 -4.66 22.48 -16.50
CA LYS A 63 -4.08 23.42 -15.50
C LYS A 63 -4.98 24.63 -15.26
N ASN A 64 -5.72 25.07 -16.28
CA ASN A 64 -6.57 26.25 -16.24
C ASN A 64 -8.04 25.97 -15.91
N SER A 65 -8.40 24.73 -15.54
CA SER A 65 -9.78 24.34 -15.29
C SER A 65 -9.92 23.37 -14.13
N ASP A 66 -10.84 23.71 -13.22
CA ASP A 66 -11.29 22.82 -12.14
C ASP A 66 -12.20 21.70 -12.65
N GLU A 67 -12.65 21.77 -13.92
CA GLU A 67 -13.50 20.75 -14.53
C GLU A 67 -12.74 19.44 -14.85
N ALA A 68 -13.50 18.41 -15.20
CA ALA A 68 -12.95 17.13 -15.63
C ALA A 68 -11.99 17.33 -16.82
N PRO A 69 -10.82 16.65 -16.84
CA PRO A 69 -9.84 16.84 -17.91
C PRO A 69 -10.47 16.59 -19.28
N ALA A 70 -10.32 17.55 -20.19
CA ALA A 70 -10.75 17.42 -21.58
C ALA A 70 -10.13 16.15 -22.20
N GLU A 71 -10.97 15.34 -22.84
CA GLU A 71 -10.50 14.23 -23.67
C GLU A 71 -10.10 14.78 -25.04
N ALA A 72 -8.93 14.39 -25.54
CA ALA A 72 -8.52 14.71 -26.90
C ALA A 72 -8.36 13.45 -27.75
N PRO A 73 -8.68 13.50 -29.06
CA PRO A 73 -8.35 12.42 -29.96
C PRO A 73 -6.84 12.26 -30.10
N GLY A 74 -6.38 11.02 -30.21
CA GLY A 74 -5.00 10.66 -30.46
C GLY A 74 -4.88 9.35 -31.23
N VAL A 75 -3.64 8.96 -31.53
CA VAL A 75 -3.32 7.69 -32.18
C VAL A 75 -2.19 7.03 -31.43
N LEU A 76 -2.43 5.81 -30.95
CA LEU A 76 -1.41 4.91 -30.42
C LEU A 76 -0.87 4.06 -31.57
N SER A 77 0.44 3.92 -31.69
CA SER A 77 1.06 3.06 -32.71
C SER A 77 2.14 2.17 -32.11
N TYR A 78 2.31 0.97 -32.65
CA TYR A 78 3.37 0.03 -32.28
C TYR A 78 3.78 -0.81 -33.49
N PHE A 79 4.93 -1.49 -33.38
CA PHE A 79 5.39 -2.40 -34.42
C PHE A 79 4.63 -3.72 -34.34
N ASP A 80 4.02 -4.13 -35.45
CA ASP A 80 3.27 -5.37 -35.58
C ASP A 80 3.78 -6.10 -36.82
N SER A 81 4.44 -7.24 -36.60
CA SER A 81 5.06 -8.03 -37.68
C SER A 81 4.04 -8.65 -38.64
N THR A 82 2.76 -8.70 -38.25
CA THR A 82 1.68 -9.28 -39.05
C THR A 82 1.03 -8.28 -40.01
N VAL A 83 1.32 -6.98 -39.87
CA VAL A 83 0.74 -5.91 -40.69
C VAL A 83 1.72 -5.47 -41.78
N THR A 84 1.22 -5.32 -43.02
CA THR A 84 2.00 -4.76 -44.14
C THR A 84 2.52 -3.36 -43.81
N GLY A 85 3.83 -3.16 -43.84
CA GLY A 85 4.48 -1.91 -43.42
C GLY A 85 4.85 -1.87 -41.92
N GLY A 86 4.55 -2.94 -41.17
CA GLY A 86 5.07 -3.20 -39.82
C GLY A 86 4.53 -2.30 -38.72
N LYS A 87 3.59 -1.38 -39.00
CA LYS A 87 3.11 -0.40 -38.01
C LYS A 87 1.60 -0.45 -37.88
N ARG A 88 1.12 -0.90 -36.72
CA ARG A 88 -0.30 -0.83 -36.37
C ARG A 88 -0.63 0.51 -35.73
N ARG A 89 -1.82 1.04 -36.03
CA ARG A 89 -2.32 2.33 -35.53
C ARG A 89 -3.70 2.12 -34.93
N ILE A 90 -3.89 2.56 -33.69
CA ILE A 90 -5.13 2.44 -32.93
C ILE A 90 -5.59 3.87 -32.57
N PRO A 91 -6.75 4.33 -33.06
CA PRO A 91 -7.37 5.54 -32.56
C PRO A 91 -7.65 5.44 -31.06
N VAL A 92 -7.28 6.47 -30.30
CA VAL A 92 -7.51 6.53 -28.85
C VAL A 92 -8.08 7.88 -28.46
N LYS A 93 -8.77 7.93 -27.31
CA LYS A 93 -8.95 9.20 -26.59
C LYS A 93 -7.92 9.31 -25.49
N VAL A 94 -7.22 10.42 -25.44
CA VAL A 94 -6.20 10.73 -24.43
C VAL A 94 -6.82 11.65 -23.39
N LYS A 95 -6.69 11.27 -22.12
CA LYS A 95 -7.12 12.07 -20.98
C LYS A 95 -5.99 12.16 -19.99
N VAL A 96 -5.84 13.31 -19.35
CA VAL A 96 -4.87 13.47 -18.27
C VAL A 96 -5.45 12.96 -16.93
N ARG A 97 -4.64 12.38 -16.04
CA ARG A 97 -5.08 11.80 -14.76
C ARG A 97 -4.21 12.18 -13.56
N GLY A 98 -4.80 12.00 -12.36
CA GLY A 98 -4.17 12.21 -11.06
C GLY A 98 -4.36 13.64 -10.56
N HIS A 99 -5.01 13.83 -9.42
CA HIS A 99 -5.40 15.15 -8.91
C HIS A 99 -4.19 16.04 -8.60
N THR A 100 -3.24 15.51 -7.83
CA THR A 100 -2.07 16.28 -7.38
C THR A 100 -1.04 16.54 -8.47
N ASN A 101 -1.03 15.77 -9.57
CA ASN A 101 -0.07 15.93 -10.67
C ASN A 101 -0.13 17.33 -11.32
N PHE A 102 -1.26 18.04 -11.17
CA PHE A 102 -1.52 19.33 -11.79
C PHE A 102 -1.29 20.52 -10.86
N MET A 103 -1.02 20.27 -9.57
CA MET A 103 -0.71 21.35 -8.66
C MET A 103 0.55 22.07 -9.14
N GLU A 104 0.62 23.36 -8.83
CA GLU A 104 1.76 24.17 -9.22
C GLU A 104 3.06 23.58 -8.67
N GLY A 105 4.04 23.37 -9.56
CA GLY A 105 5.34 22.80 -9.21
C GLY A 105 5.42 21.28 -9.15
N GLU A 106 4.31 20.54 -9.37
CA GLU A 106 4.33 19.08 -9.36
C GLU A 106 4.86 18.48 -10.67
N CYS A 107 4.02 18.07 -11.61
CA CYS A 107 4.49 17.46 -12.85
C CYS A 107 4.33 18.40 -14.05
N THR A 108 5.39 18.56 -14.84
CA THR A 108 5.32 19.24 -16.14
C THR A 108 4.83 18.31 -17.25
N PHE A 109 4.93 17.00 -17.02
CA PHE A 109 4.39 15.95 -17.89
C PHE A 109 3.50 15.01 -17.07
N PRO A 110 2.18 15.23 -17.05
CA PRO A 110 1.28 14.49 -16.17
C PRO A 110 0.95 13.08 -16.68
N LYS A 111 0.56 12.19 -15.75
CA LYS A 111 0.10 10.82 -16.06
C LYS A 111 -1.11 10.87 -17.01
N LEU A 112 -1.26 9.87 -17.88
CA LEU A 112 -2.33 9.81 -18.89
C LEU A 112 -3.22 8.57 -18.71
N THR A 113 -4.41 8.63 -19.30
CA THR A 113 -5.28 7.48 -19.57
C THR A 113 -5.56 7.45 -21.06
N LEU A 114 -5.40 6.28 -21.66
CA LEU A 114 -5.80 6.03 -23.04
C LEU A 114 -7.11 5.24 -23.03
N LYS A 115 -8.14 5.74 -23.70
CA LYS A 115 -9.41 5.04 -23.89
C LYS A 115 -9.51 4.51 -25.32
N PHE A 116 -9.99 3.29 -25.44
CA PHE A 116 -10.14 2.57 -26.69
C PHE A 116 -11.62 2.45 -27.04
N LYS A 117 -11.91 2.32 -28.34
CA LYS A 117 -13.20 1.78 -28.78
C LYS A 117 -13.01 0.28 -29.00
N ALA A 118 -13.99 -0.52 -28.60
CA ALA A 118 -13.92 -1.97 -28.74
C ALA A 118 -13.58 -2.41 -30.19
N ALA A 119 -14.17 -1.76 -31.19
CA ALA A 119 -13.92 -2.06 -32.61
C ALA A 119 -12.47 -1.78 -33.07
N ASP A 120 -11.76 -0.85 -32.43
CA ASP A 120 -10.41 -0.42 -32.83
C ASP A 120 -9.31 -1.32 -32.23
N VAL A 121 -9.64 -2.13 -31.22
CA VAL A 121 -8.70 -3.01 -30.50
C VAL A 121 -8.88 -4.48 -30.81
N VAL A 122 -9.82 -4.85 -31.67
CA VAL A 122 -10.01 -6.25 -32.12
C VAL A 122 -8.73 -6.76 -32.78
N HIS A 123 -8.31 -7.97 -32.38
CA HIS A 123 -7.07 -8.62 -32.81
C HIS A 123 -5.80 -7.82 -32.48
N THR A 124 -5.84 -6.96 -31.46
CA THR A 124 -4.65 -6.26 -30.93
C THR A 124 -4.29 -6.81 -29.55
N PRO A 125 -3.07 -6.54 -29.04
CA PRO A 125 -2.75 -6.77 -27.63
C PRO A 125 -3.73 -6.13 -26.64
N PHE A 126 -4.43 -5.05 -27.03
CA PHE A 126 -5.39 -4.31 -26.20
C PHE A 126 -6.83 -4.80 -26.35
N GLU A 127 -7.08 -5.92 -27.03
CA GLU A 127 -8.41 -6.48 -27.21
C GLU A 127 -9.11 -6.71 -25.86
N GLY A 128 -10.37 -6.27 -25.78
CA GLY A 128 -11.18 -6.36 -24.55
C GLY A 128 -10.97 -5.21 -23.55
N LEU A 129 -9.96 -4.36 -23.73
CA LEU A 129 -9.74 -3.21 -22.85
C LEU A 129 -10.57 -2.00 -23.28
N GLU A 130 -11.23 -1.37 -22.32
CA GLU A 130 -11.90 -0.08 -22.53
C GLU A 130 -10.94 1.09 -22.36
N LYS A 131 -9.98 0.96 -21.44
CA LYS A 131 -8.95 1.95 -21.19
C LYS A 131 -7.71 1.30 -20.59
N ILE A 132 -6.61 2.04 -20.59
CA ILE A 132 -5.38 1.69 -19.88
C ILE A 132 -4.76 2.94 -19.29
N LYS A 133 -4.18 2.82 -18.10
CA LYS A 133 -3.43 3.90 -17.49
C LYS A 133 -2.01 3.91 -18.06
N LEU A 134 -1.53 5.11 -18.38
CA LEU A 134 -0.18 5.35 -18.82
C LEU A 134 0.52 6.20 -17.77
N GLY A 135 1.34 5.56 -16.94
CA GLY A 135 2.27 6.26 -16.07
C GLY A 135 3.40 6.85 -16.92
N THR A 136 3.56 8.17 -16.83
CA THR A 136 4.53 8.94 -17.62
C THR A 136 5.73 9.34 -16.76
N HIS A 137 6.77 9.89 -17.39
CA HIS A 137 7.75 10.69 -16.66
C HIS A 137 7.05 11.94 -16.12
N CYS A 138 7.37 12.38 -14.90
CA CYS A 138 6.75 13.58 -14.29
C CYS A 138 7.34 14.90 -14.84
N GLY A 139 8.57 14.85 -15.36
CA GLY A 139 9.25 15.99 -15.99
C GLY A 139 10.50 15.56 -16.77
N ASP A 140 11.23 16.53 -17.30
CA ASP A 140 12.38 16.32 -18.20
C ASP A 140 13.73 16.67 -17.55
N GLN A 141 13.83 16.61 -16.23
CA GLN A 141 15.14 16.82 -15.58
C GLN A 141 16.14 15.77 -16.08
N PRO A 142 17.39 16.15 -16.37
CA PRO A 142 18.42 15.20 -16.77
C PRO A 142 18.58 14.08 -15.75
N LEU A 143 18.99 12.89 -16.19
CA LEU A 143 19.31 11.78 -15.28
C LEU A 143 20.48 12.12 -14.34
N THR A 144 21.29 13.11 -14.72
CA THR A 144 22.42 13.65 -13.95
C THR A 144 22.05 14.89 -13.14
N ALA A 145 20.77 15.24 -13.02
CA ALA A 145 20.34 16.42 -12.27
C ALA A 145 20.74 16.28 -10.79
N GLU A 146 21.17 17.39 -10.21
CA GLU A 146 21.48 17.48 -8.78
C GLU A 146 20.26 17.05 -7.93
N PRO A 147 20.45 16.31 -6.82
CA PRO A 147 19.36 15.80 -6.00
C PRO A 147 18.35 16.88 -5.56
N ALA A 148 18.78 18.12 -5.33
CA ALA A 148 17.91 19.22 -4.94
C ALA A 148 16.90 19.65 -6.03
N LYS A 149 17.18 19.36 -7.31
CA LYS A 149 16.32 19.72 -8.46
C LYS A 149 15.56 18.52 -9.02
N LEU A 150 15.78 17.33 -8.47
CA LEU A 150 15.25 16.08 -8.98
C LEU A 150 13.83 15.78 -8.47
N PHE A 151 13.32 16.53 -7.50
CA PHE A 151 12.05 16.23 -6.85
C PHE A 151 11.03 17.36 -6.93
N THR A 152 9.76 16.98 -7.01
CA THR A 152 8.62 17.90 -6.83
C THR A 152 8.42 18.22 -5.34
N PRO A 153 7.59 19.24 -4.99
CA PRO A 153 7.19 19.50 -3.60
C PRO A 153 6.61 18.26 -2.89
N LYS A 154 5.77 17.45 -3.55
CA LYS A 154 5.30 16.15 -3.02
C LYS A 154 6.29 14.98 -3.22
N ASN A 155 7.57 15.24 -3.46
CA ASN A 155 8.64 14.24 -3.56
C ASN A 155 8.54 13.25 -4.75
N ARG A 156 7.84 13.60 -5.83
CA ARG A 156 7.90 12.82 -7.08
C ARG A 156 9.23 13.07 -7.78
N ILE A 157 9.75 12.07 -8.48
CA ILE A 157 10.99 12.23 -9.27
C ILE A 157 10.66 12.93 -10.59
N LEU A 158 11.29 14.08 -10.85
CA LEU A 158 11.09 14.95 -12.03
C LEU A 158 11.74 14.42 -13.32
N ASN A 159 11.88 13.09 -13.46
CA ASN A 159 12.33 12.43 -14.67
C ASN A 159 11.77 10.99 -14.77
N GLN A 160 12.20 10.25 -15.79
CA GLN A 160 11.72 8.90 -16.05
C GLN A 160 12.12 7.84 -14.99
N LEU A 161 13.04 8.13 -14.07
CA LEU A 161 13.44 7.15 -13.05
C LEU A 161 12.29 6.83 -12.10
N GLY A 162 11.45 7.82 -11.77
CA GLY A 162 10.27 7.62 -10.91
C GLY A 162 9.36 6.51 -11.43
N ILE A 163 9.03 6.56 -12.72
CA ILE A 163 8.12 5.57 -13.30
C ILE A 163 8.76 4.19 -13.49
N VAL A 164 10.07 4.12 -13.73
CA VAL A 164 10.80 2.83 -13.77
C VAL A 164 10.76 2.16 -12.40
N ARG A 165 10.98 2.94 -11.33
CA ARG A 165 10.95 2.44 -9.95
C ARG A 165 9.54 2.07 -9.49
N GLU A 166 8.53 2.86 -9.84
CA GLU A 166 7.11 2.53 -9.57
C GLU A 166 6.69 1.24 -10.29
N ALA A 167 7.11 1.04 -11.55
CA ALA A 167 6.85 -0.21 -12.27
C ALA A 167 7.41 -1.44 -11.55
N PHE A 168 8.59 -1.31 -10.95
CA PHE A 168 9.17 -2.37 -10.13
C PHE A 168 8.39 -2.63 -8.85
N ALA A 169 7.79 -1.60 -8.23
CA ALA A 169 6.94 -1.81 -7.03
C ALA A 169 5.78 -2.76 -7.35
N TYR A 170 5.04 -2.55 -8.44
CA TYR A 170 3.98 -3.46 -8.89
C TYR A 170 4.51 -4.86 -9.22
N GLU A 171 5.66 -4.96 -9.90
CA GLU A 171 6.29 -6.27 -10.21
C GLU A 171 6.71 -7.02 -8.94
N LEU A 172 7.20 -6.31 -7.94
CA LEU A 172 7.58 -6.84 -6.65
C LEU A 172 6.35 -7.37 -5.90
N LEU A 173 5.26 -6.61 -5.84
CA LEU A 173 4.00 -7.06 -5.25
C LEU A 173 3.46 -8.32 -5.93
N ARG A 174 3.51 -8.38 -7.26
CA ARG A 174 3.15 -9.57 -8.04
C ARG A 174 4.05 -10.77 -7.72
N THR A 175 5.34 -10.54 -7.49
CA THR A 175 6.30 -11.58 -7.07
C THR A 175 5.95 -12.17 -5.69
N PHE A 176 5.42 -11.34 -4.79
CA PHE A 176 4.87 -11.78 -3.50
C PHE A 176 3.50 -12.45 -3.61
N GLY A 177 2.87 -12.44 -4.80
CA GLY A 177 1.52 -12.95 -5.01
C GLY A 177 0.44 -12.06 -4.39
N VAL A 178 0.74 -10.79 -4.11
CA VAL A 178 -0.23 -9.79 -3.65
C VAL A 178 -1.14 -9.44 -4.83
N ILE A 179 -2.44 -9.34 -4.56
CA ILE A 179 -3.40 -8.91 -5.58
C ILE A 179 -3.14 -7.43 -5.87
N THR A 180 -2.73 -7.12 -7.09
CA THR A 180 -2.32 -5.78 -7.51
C THR A 180 -2.63 -5.54 -8.98
N LEU A 181 -2.49 -4.28 -9.39
CA LEU A 181 -2.59 -3.87 -10.78
C LEU A 181 -1.46 -4.48 -11.61
N SER A 182 -1.77 -4.97 -12.81
CA SER A 182 -0.76 -5.44 -13.75
C SER A 182 -0.02 -4.23 -14.31
N SER A 183 1.31 -4.27 -14.31
CA SER A 183 2.16 -3.21 -14.84
C SER A 183 3.13 -3.73 -15.89
N ARG A 184 3.47 -2.86 -16.85
CA ARG A 184 4.52 -3.14 -17.84
C ARG A 184 5.31 -1.88 -18.17
N LEU A 185 6.62 -1.98 -17.99
CA LEU A 185 7.55 -0.94 -18.45
C LEU A 185 7.71 -0.98 -19.98
N ILE A 186 7.65 0.18 -20.62
CA ILE A 186 7.75 0.35 -22.06
C ILE A 186 8.59 1.58 -22.41
N ASP A 187 9.08 1.65 -23.65
CA ASP A 187 9.51 2.91 -24.26
C ASP A 187 8.32 3.58 -24.94
N MET A 188 8.03 4.83 -24.59
CA MET A 188 6.95 5.60 -25.19
C MET A 188 7.51 6.84 -25.88
N SER A 189 7.25 6.93 -27.19
CA SER A 189 7.49 8.12 -28.00
C SER A 189 6.24 9.00 -28.03
N TYR A 190 6.33 10.19 -27.47
CA TYR A 190 5.26 11.18 -27.48
C TYR A 190 5.46 12.12 -28.66
N GLN A 191 4.44 12.28 -29.50
CA GLN A 191 4.40 13.27 -30.56
C GLN A 191 3.25 14.23 -30.26
N ASP A 192 3.58 15.43 -29.80
CA ASP A 192 2.57 16.46 -29.63
C ASP A 192 2.09 16.95 -31.00
N THR A 193 0.79 17.00 -31.22
CA THR A 193 0.18 17.52 -32.45
C THR A 193 -0.32 18.96 -32.30
N SER A 194 -0.08 19.59 -31.15
CA SER A 194 -0.47 20.99 -30.91
C SER A 194 0.66 21.97 -31.27
N GLY A 195 0.34 23.01 -32.06
CA GLY A 195 1.23 24.14 -32.35
C GLY A 195 2.29 23.94 -33.44
N ALA A 196 3.13 24.98 -33.64
CA ALA A 196 4.14 25.06 -34.71
C ALA A 196 5.32 24.06 -34.58
N GLY A 197 5.39 23.32 -33.47
CA GLY A 197 6.40 22.29 -33.17
C GLY A 197 5.88 20.85 -33.24
N ALA A 198 4.74 20.61 -33.91
CA ALA A 198 3.99 19.35 -33.98
C ALA A 198 4.76 18.09 -34.49
N SER A 199 6.08 18.21 -34.66
CA SER A 199 6.96 17.23 -35.28
C SER A 199 8.06 16.71 -34.35
N ARG A 200 8.30 17.32 -33.18
CA ARG A 200 9.40 16.87 -32.29
C ARG A 200 8.89 15.79 -31.33
N SER A 201 9.27 14.55 -31.61
CA SER A 201 8.96 13.44 -30.71
C SER A 201 9.98 13.35 -29.58
N ILE A 202 9.50 13.07 -28.36
CA ILE A 202 10.35 12.71 -27.22
C ILE A 202 10.11 11.25 -26.84
N THR A 203 11.17 10.49 -26.57
CA THR A 203 11.06 9.11 -26.09
C THR A 203 11.50 9.05 -24.64
N ARG A 204 10.67 8.43 -23.80
CA ARG A 204 10.92 8.23 -22.37
C ARG A 204 10.41 6.86 -21.94
N LYS A 205 10.93 6.34 -20.83
CA LYS A 205 10.29 5.23 -20.14
C LYS A 205 8.88 5.63 -19.69
N ALA A 206 7.96 4.69 -19.81
CA ALA A 206 6.59 4.81 -19.35
C ALA A 206 6.11 3.44 -18.83
N MET A 207 5.00 3.44 -18.11
CA MET A 207 4.37 2.22 -17.60
C MET A 207 2.95 2.12 -18.11
N LEU A 208 2.63 1.02 -18.79
CA LEU A 208 1.25 0.60 -18.94
C LEU A 208 0.79 -0.03 -17.63
N LEU A 209 -0.36 0.38 -17.15
CA LEU A 209 -0.96 -0.10 -15.90
C LEU A 209 -2.43 -0.38 -16.18
N ASP A 210 -2.94 -1.56 -15.80
CA ASP A 210 -4.39 -1.76 -15.83
C ASP A 210 -5.09 -0.83 -14.84
N ASP A 211 -6.40 -0.64 -15.03
CA ASP A 211 -7.22 0.05 -14.06
C ASP A 211 -7.94 -0.93 -13.13
N GLU A 212 -8.59 -0.36 -12.13
CA GLU A 212 -9.32 -1.07 -11.09
C GLU A 212 -10.47 -1.90 -11.66
N GLU A 213 -11.12 -1.46 -12.73
CA GLU A 213 -12.23 -2.18 -13.35
C GLU A 213 -11.70 -3.38 -14.16
N GLU A 214 -10.54 -3.27 -14.81
CA GLU A 214 -9.88 -4.38 -15.48
C GLU A 214 -9.35 -5.43 -14.49
N LEU A 215 -8.75 -5.00 -13.36
CA LEU A 215 -8.43 -5.92 -12.27
C LEU A 215 -9.70 -6.59 -11.71
N ALA A 216 -10.79 -5.84 -11.54
CA ALA A 216 -12.06 -6.39 -11.06
C ALA A 216 -12.59 -7.47 -12.03
N LYS A 217 -12.58 -7.21 -13.35
CA LYS A 217 -12.94 -8.21 -14.38
C LYS A 217 -12.09 -9.49 -14.25
N ARG A 218 -10.76 -9.35 -14.08
CA ARG A 218 -9.83 -10.49 -13.90
C ARG A 218 -10.15 -11.35 -12.68
N LEU A 219 -10.72 -10.75 -11.63
CA LEU A 219 -11.06 -11.42 -10.38
C LEU A 219 -12.54 -11.83 -10.28
N ASN A 220 -13.32 -11.69 -11.35
CA ASN A 220 -14.77 -11.82 -11.33
C ASN A 220 -15.39 -10.99 -10.20
N ALA A 221 -14.98 -9.72 -10.13
CA ALA A 221 -15.32 -8.76 -9.09
C ALA A 221 -15.82 -7.45 -9.70
N ARG A 222 -16.32 -6.56 -8.85
CA ARG A 222 -16.64 -5.16 -9.16
C ARG A 222 -15.83 -4.22 -8.27
N ALA A 223 -15.38 -3.11 -8.83
CA ALA A 223 -14.72 -2.06 -8.05
C ALA A 223 -15.76 -1.24 -7.25
N LEU A 224 -15.56 -1.11 -5.94
CA LEU A 224 -16.39 -0.29 -5.07
C LEU A 224 -15.79 1.10 -4.93
N LYS A 225 -16.60 2.14 -5.08
CA LYS A 225 -16.14 3.52 -4.90
C LYS A 225 -16.55 4.00 -3.52
N TYR A 226 -15.61 4.56 -2.79
CA TYR A 226 -15.84 5.24 -1.53
C TYR A 226 -15.52 6.72 -1.70
N THR A 227 -16.10 7.54 -0.84
CA THR A 227 -15.73 8.94 -0.75
C THR A 227 -14.37 9.04 -0.07
N GLU A 228 -13.42 9.69 -0.75
CA GLU A 228 -12.13 10.05 -0.18
C GLU A 228 -12.28 11.46 0.40
N SER A 229 -12.52 11.57 1.70
CA SER A 229 -12.46 12.84 2.44
C SER A 229 -11.00 13.23 2.64
N THR A 230 -10.30 13.78 1.65
CA THR A 230 -8.89 14.17 1.87
C THR A 230 -8.80 15.42 2.77
N PRO A 231 -7.66 15.67 3.43
CA PRO A 231 -7.38 16.99 4.01
C PRO A 231 -7.52 18.14 3.00
N ASP A 232 -7.32 17.82 1.72
CA ASP A 232 -7.30 18.75 0.59
C ASP A 232 -8.68 18.93 -0.10
N GLY A 233 -9.75 18.24 0.33
CA GLY A 233 -11.06 18.37 -0.34
C GLY A 233 -12.24 17.66 0.32
N PRO A 234 -13.48 18.17 0.13
CA PRO A 234 -14.67 17.59 0.75
C PRO A 234 -15.02 16.23 0.13
N ALA A 235 -15.55 15.35 0.98
CA ALA A 235 -16.17 14.09 0.56
C ALA A 235 -17.18 14.32 -0.59
N ASP A 236 -17.11 13.50 -1.65
CA ASP A 236 -18.20 13.38 -2.62
C ASP A 236 -19.45 12.86 -1.89
N PRO A 237 -20.54 13.65 -1.78
CA PRO A 237 -21.73 13.25 -1.05
C PRO A 237 -22.52 12.12 -1.74
N LYS A 238 -22.16 11.75 -2.98
CA LYS A 238 -22.81 10.67 -3.73
C LYS A 238 -22.15 9.31 -3.50
N LEU A 239 -20.98 9.28 -2.87
CA LEU A 239 -20.24 8.04 -2.61
C LEU A 239 -20.34 7.65 -1.13
N PRO A 240 -20.41 6.34 -0.82
CA PRO A 240 -20.45 5.88 0.56
C PRO A 240 -19.12 6.18 1.28
N VAL A 241 -19.20 6.43 2.58
CA VAL A 241 -18.03 6.56 3.47
C VAL A 241 -17.49 5.17 3.79
N PHE A 242 -16.18 4.97 3.59
CA PHE A 242 -15.50 3.78 4.08
C PHE A 242 -15.41 3.84 5.61
N ARG A 243 -16.03 2.89 6.31
CA ARG A 243 -16.05 2.88 7.78
C ARG A 243 -14.73 2.39 8.38
N ASN A 244 -14.40 1.13 8.07
CA ASN A 244 -13.14 0.46 8.41
C ASN A 244 -13.15 -0.94 7.79
N ALA A 245 -11.99 -1.57 7.68
CA ALA A 245 -11.83 -2.89 7.06
C ALA A 245 -12.74 -3.96 7.69
N GLN A 246 -12.85 -3.98 9.02
CA GLN A 246 -13.68 -4.96 9.73
C GLN A 246 -15.17 -4.80 9.41
N GLU A 247 -15.71 -3.59 9.49
CA GLU A 247 -17.13 -3.30 9.21
C GLU A 247 -17.49 -3.36 7.73
N GLU A 248 -16.51 -3.18 6.86
CA GLU A 248 -16.69 -3.39 5.42
C GLU A 248 -16.62 -4.88 5.05
N GLY A 249 -16.19 -5.76 5.97
CA GLY A 249 -16.14 -7.20 5.74
C GLY A 249 -14.93 -7.63 4.91
N LEU A 250 -13.81 -6.92 5.01
CA LEU A 250 -12.57 -7.29 4.35
C LEU A 250 -11.91 -8.47 5.08
N LEU A 251 -11.35 -9.40 4.31
CA LEU A 251 -10.59 -10.52 4.88
C LEU A 251 -9.36 -10.01 5.63
N ALA A 252 -9.25 -10.32 6.92
CA ALA A 252 -8.17 -9.82 7.76
C ALA A 252 -6.77 -10.21 7.26
N SER A 253 -6.63 -11.37 6.62
CA SER A 253 -5.38 -11.82 6.00
C SER A 253 -5.00 -10.97 4.79
N GLN A 254 -5.96 -10.57 3.96
CA GLN A 254 -5.71 -9.66 2.83
C GLN A 254 -5.41 -8.24 3.31
N VAL A 255 -6.06 -7.77 4.38
CA VAL A 255 -5.71 -6.50 5.03
C VAL A 255 -4.26 -6.55 5.54
N ALA A 256 -3.86 -7.66 6.19
CA ALA A 256 -2.47 -7.85 6.62
C ALA A 256 -1.50 -7.85 5.44
N GLU A 257 -1.83 -8.50 4.32
CA GLU A 257 -1.02 -8.46 3.11
C GLU A 257 -0.79 -7.04 2.60
N VAL A 258 -1.86 -6.23 2.51
CA VAL A 258 -1.77 -4.83 2.08
C VAL A 258 -0.92 -4.01 3.03
N LEU A 259 -1.17 -4.08 4.34
CA LEU A 259 -0.36 -3.32 5.31
C LEU A 259 1.13 -3.70 5.26
N LEU A 260 1.44 -4.99 5.06
CA LEU A 260 2.82 -5.43 4.88
C LEU A 260 3.42 -4.99 3.52
N SER A 261 2.62 -4.93 2.46
CA SER A 261 3.03 -4.36 1.17
C SER A 261 3.40 -2.89 1.27
N GLU A 262 2.55 -2.08 1.92
CA GLU A 262 2.81 -0.66 2.12
C GLU A 262 4.02 -0.42 3.03
N ALA A 263 4.19 -1.26 4.07
CA ALA A 263 5.38 -1.27 4.90
C ALA A 263 6.63 -1.59 4.08
N LEU A 264 6.63 -2.68 3.29
CA LEU A 264 7.73 -3.09 2.43
C LEU A 264 8.17 -1.96 1.48
N LEU A 265 7.22 -1.31 0.80
CA LEU A 265 7.53 -0.23 -0.13
C LEU A 265 7.88 1.09 0.57
N GLY A 266 7.64 1.17 1.88
CA GLY A 266 7.69 2.39 2.67
C GLY A 266 6.81 3.48 2.10
N ASN A 267 5.59 3.10 1.73
CA ASN A 267 4.57 4.00 1.24
C ASN A 267 3.92 4.73 2.42
N HIS A 268 4.01 6.05 2.41
CA HIS A 268 3.41 6.92 3.41
C HIS A 268 2.20 7.67 2.86
N ASP A 269 1.95 7.58 1.55
CA ASP A 269 0.80 8.19 0.86
C ASP A 269 -0.34 7.18 0.76
N PHE A 270 -0.66 6.53 1.88
CA PHE A 270 -1.67 5.47 1.96
C PHE A 270 -2.32 5.50 3.33
N PHE A 271 -3.62 5.24 3.37
CA PHE A 271 -4.33 5.06 4.62
C PHE A 271 -5.45 4.01 4.53
N LEU A 272 -5.56 3.18 5.57
CA LEU A 272 -6.60 2.16 5.73
C LEU A 272 -6.91 1.97 7.21
N VAL A 273 -8.09 2.40 7.64
CA VAL A 273 -8.59 2.15 8.99
C VAL A 273 -9.03 0.69 9.09
N THR A 274 -8.41 -0.06 9.97
CA THR A 274 -8.66 -1.50 10.13
C THR A 274 -9.88 -1.80 10.99
N SER A 275 -10.14 -0.99 12.02
CA SER A 275 -11.25 -1.18 12.98
C SER A 275 -11.62 0.15 13.67
N ARG A 276 -12.70 0.17 14.46
CA ARG A 276 -13.07 1.35 15.28
C ARG A 276 -12.03 1.79 16.30
N ASN A 277 -11.13 0.87 16.69
CA ASN A 277 -10.06 1.15 17.67
C ASN A 277 -8.72 1.43 16.97
N ASP A 278 -8.73 1.58 15.65
CA ASP A 278 -7.56 1.96 14.89
C ASP A 278 -7.40 3.49 14.92
N HIS A 279 -6.51 3.95 15.78
CA HIS A 279 -6.19 5.36 15.97
C HIS A 279 -4.92 5.77 15.22
N THR A 280 -4.52 5.00 14.21
CA THR A 280 -3.32 5.30 13.42
C THR A 280 -3.54 6.39 12.37
N GLY A 281 -4.78 6.87 12.24
CA GLY A 281 -5.16 7.98 11.37
C GLY A 281 -5.18 9.34 12.04
N ASP A 282 -5.13 10.35 11.21
CA ASP A 282 -5.27 11.78 11.52
C ASP A 282 -6.74 12.24 11.61
N GLY A 283 -7.70 11.31 11.66
CA GLY A 283 -9.13 11.61 11.58
C GLY A 283 -9.67 11.77 10.15
N GLY A 284 -8.83 11.54 9.13
CA GLY A 284 -9.20 11.53 7.71
C GLY A 284 -10.13 10.39 7.27
N PRO A 285 -10.31 10.18 5.95
CA PRO A 285 -11.22 9.17 5.44
C PRO A 285 -10.69 7.79 5.80
N GLY A 286 -11.59 6.84 6.07
CA GLY A 286 -11.15 5.51 6.49
C GLY A 286 -10.30 4.74 5.45
N LEU A 287 -10.18 5.26 4.22
CA LEU A 287 -9.45 4.69 3.09
C LEU A 287 -8.90 5.81 2.18
N TYR A 288 -7.63 5.71 1.81
CA TYR A 288 -6.97 6.63 0.87
C TYR A 288 -5.85 5.90 0.11
N ASN A 289 -5.75 6.15 -1.21
CA ASN A 289 -4.84 5.46 -2.14
C ASN A 289 -4.91 3.92 -2.06
N ALA A 290 -6.13 3.40 -1.87
CA ALA A 290 -6.41 1.98 -1.91
C ALA A 290 -7.79 1.73 -2.52
N GLN A 291 -7.94 0.60 -3.21
CA GLN A 291 -9.17 0.25 -3.91
C GLN A 291 -9.79 -0.98 -3.28
N VAL A 292 -11.11 -0.98 -3.07
CA VAL A 292 -11.84 -2.18 -2.64
C VAL A 292 -12.54 -2.82 -3.84
N LEU A 293 -12.40 -4.12 -3.98
CA LEU A 293 -13.10 -4.95 -4.95
C LEU A 293 -14.05 -5.88 -4.20
N GLU A 294 -15.22 -6.13 -4.77
CA GLU A 294 -16.17 -7.12 -4.25
C GLU A 294 -16.38 -8.21 -5.29
N ASN A 295 -16.08 -9.46 -4.92
CA ASN A 295 -16.29 -10.60 -5.79
C ASN A 295 -17.78 -10.80 -6.08
N VAL A 296 -18.12 -11.01 -7.35
CA VAL A 296 -19.52 -11.09 -7.82
C VAL A 296 -20.23 -12.36 -7.34
N SER A 297 -19.49 -13.46 -7.12
CA SER A 297 -20.07 -14.76 -6.79
C SER A 297 -20.29 -14.96 -5.29
N ASN A 298 -19.37 -14.47 -4.44
CA ASN A 298 -19.42 -14.71 -3.00
C ASN A 298 -19.48 -13.42 -2.15
N HIS A 299 -19.48 -12.24 -2.78
CA HIS A 299 -19.50 -10.93 -2.10
C HIS A 299 -18.31 -10.66 -1.17
N HIS A 300 -17.24 -11.46 -1.24
CA HIS A 300 -16.03 -11.18 -0.47
C HIS A 300 -15.38 -9.91 -0.97
N LYS A 301 -14.99 -9.04 -0.02
CA LYS A 301 -14.30 -7.80 -0.31
C LYS A 301 -12.79 -7.93 -0.11
N THR A 302 -12.04 -7.37 -1.05
CA THR A 302 -10.58 -7.35 -1.03
C THR A 302 -10.11 -5.92 -1.25
N VAL A 303 -9.17 -5.46 -0.42
CA VAL A 303 -8.47 -4.20 -0.62
C VAL A 303 -7.21 -4.41 -1.45
N ILE A 304 -6.93 -3.45 -2.33
CA ILE A 304 -5.83 -3.47 -3.29
C ILE A 304 -4.97 -2.22 -3.07
N PRO A 305 -3.65 -2.37 -2.91
CA PRO A 305 -2.73 -1.25 -2.79
C PRO A 305 -2.44 -0.63 -4.17
N TYR A 306 -2.36 0.70 -4.26
CA TYR A 306 -1.93 1.40 -5.48
C TYR A 306 -1.32 2.78 -5.16
N ASP A 307 -0.78 3.42 -6.20
CA ASP A 307 -0.12 4.74 -6.15
C ASP A 307 1.15 4.77 -5.28
N PHE A 308 2.26 4.29 -5.85
CA PHE A 308 3.55 4.17 -5.15
C PHE A 308 4.56 5.25 -5.57
N ASP A 309 4.14 6.25 -6.35
CA ASP A 309 5.06 7.19 -7.02
C ASP A 309 5.87 8.07 -6.05
N ILE A 310 5.43 8.19 -4.80
CA ILE A 310 6.15 8.88 -3.73
C ILE A 310 6.62 7.99 -2.58
N ALA A 311 6.47 6.67 -2.69
CA ALA A 311 6.96 5.75 -1.68
C ALA A 311 8.49 5.81 -1.54
N SER A 312 9.00 5.57 -0.34
CA SER A 312 10.43 5.78 -0.03
C SER A 312 11.37 4.82 -0.76
N SER A 313 10.88 3.64 -1.16
CA SER A 313 11.61 2.74 -2.07
C SER A 313 11.79 3.33 -3.47
N ILE A 314 10.89 4.22 -3.91
CA ILE A 314 10.94 4.91 -5.19
C ILE A 314 11.84 6.13 -5.09
N ASN A 315 11.57 7.07 -4.18
CA ASN A 315 12.25 8.38 -4.17
C ASN A 315 13.46 8.46 -3.21
N GLY A 316 13.64 7.49 -2.31
CA GLY A 316 14.68 7.49 -1.29
C GLY A 316 14.45 8.48 -0.15
N ARG A 317 13.28 9.14 -0.12
CA ARG A 317 12.89 10.15 0.87
C ARG A 317 11.86 9.55 1.81
N ASN A 318 12.06 9.72 3.11
CA ASN A 318 11.14 9.25 4.13
C ASN A 318 10.50 10.44 4.85
N ALA A 319 9.17 10.50 4.84
CA ALA A 319 8.38 11.53 5.50
C ALA A 319 8.56 11.54 7.03
N ILE A 320 8.96 10.42 7.63
CA ILE A 320 9.13 10.28 9.09
C ILE A 320 10.45 10.89 9.60
N SER A 321 11.44 11.22 8.74
CA SER A 321 12.75 11.69 9.20
C SER A 321 12.68 12.91 10.14
N ALA A 322 11.85 13.92 9.82
CA ALA A 322 11.68 15.10 10.67
C ALA A 322 10.96 14.79 11.99
N ALA A 323 10.05 13.81 11.98
CA ALA A 323 9.38 13.35 13.19
C ALA A 323 10.38 12.66 14.14
N LEU A 324 11.30 11.85 13.60
CA LEU A 324 12.27 11.09 14.41
C LEU A 324 13.21 11.97 15.23
N ASP A 325 13.60 13.14 14.71
CA ASP A 325 14.47 14.08 15.43
C ASP A 325 13.83 14.57 16.75
N SER A 326 12.52 14.42 16.90
CA SER A 326 11.76 14.84 18.07
C SER A 326 11.53 13.73 19.10
N TYR A 327 11.91 12.47 18.82
CA TYR A 327 11.67 11.31 19.69
C TYR A 327 12.96 10.71 20.25
N ASP A 328 12.92 10.28 21.51
CA ASP A 328 13.96 9.41 22.07
C ASP A 328 13.75 7.98 21.57
N LEU A 329 14.48 7.62 20.51
CA LEU A 329 14.38 6.31 19.86
C LEU A 329 14.99 5.16 20.70
N GLY A 330 15.59 5.43 21.86
CA GLY A 330 16.14 4.38 22.73
C GLY A 330 17.14 3.46 21.99
N ILE A 331 16.89 2.15 22.00
CA ILE A 331 17.75 1.18 21.28
C ILE A 331 17.68 1.29 19.75
N PHE A 332 16.66 1.98 19.22
CA PHE A 332 16.46 2.19 17.79
C PHE A 332 17.16 3.43 17.28
N ARG A 333 17.91 4.16 18.13
CA ARG A 333 18.71 5.34 17.75
C ARG A 333 19.71 5.07 16.62
N ASN A 334 20.09 3.81 16.42
CA ASN A 334 21.01 3.38 15.36
C ASN A 334 20.28 2.96 14.07
N MET A 335 18.95 2.93 14.06
CA MET A 335 18.19 2.61 12.86
C MET A 335 18.14 3.80 11.92
N THR A 336 18.14 3.52 10.63
CA THR A 336 17.82 4.55 9.64
C THR A 336 16.32 4.89 9.70
N PRO A 337 15.89 6.09 9.26
CA PRO A 337 14.47 6.44 9.21
C PRO A 337 13.62 5.42 8.44
N VAL A 338 14.15 4.87 7.35
CA VAL A 338 13.49 3.82 6.56
C VAL A 338 13.33 2.52 7.36
N GLN A 339 14.39 2.05 8.00
CA GLN A 339 14.33 0.84 8.83
C GLN A 339 13.31 0.99 9.96
N TYR A 340 13.30 2.15 10.63
CA TYR A 340 12.32 2.45 11.67
C TYR A 340 10.89 2.48 11.14
N PHE A 341 10.64 3.17 10.02
CA PHE A 341 9.31 3.23 9.39
C PHE A 341 8.77 1.83 9.10
N ILE A 342 9.58 0.98 8.47
CA ILE A 342 9.20 -0.38 8.10
C ILE A 342 8.87 -1.19 9.35
N LEU A 343 9.74 -1.14 10.37
CA LEU A 343 9.51 -1.83 11.62
C LEU A 343 8.20 -1.37 12.26
N LEU A 344 8.01 -0.06 12.41
CA LEU A 344 6.80 0.52 12.99
C LEU A 344 5.54 0.01 12.28
N ARG A 345 5.47 0.11 10.95
CA ARG A 345 4.29 -0.33 10.17
C ARG A 345 4.02 -1.83 10.32
N VAL A 346 5.06 -2.67 10.32
CA VAL A 346 4.91 -4.12 10.55
C VAL A 346 4.32 -4.40 11.94
N GLN A 347 4.80 -3.71 12.97
CA GLN A 347 4.31 -3.89 14.34
C GLN A 347 2.88 -3.37 14.50
N THR A 348 2.55 -2.25 13.87
CA THR A 348 1.19 -1.70 13.82
C THR A 348 0.21 -2.72 13.22
N ALA A 349 0.54 -3.31 12.08
CA ALA A 349 -0.30 -4.35 11.46
C ALA A 349 -0.52 -5.54 12.40
N ARG A 350 0.53 -5.99 13.11
CA ARG A 350 0.43 -7.09 14.07
C ARG A 350 -0.47 -6.77 15.27
N ALA A 351 -0.47 -5.52 15.74
CA ALA A 351 -1.30 -5.12 16.88
C ALA A 351 -2.77 -4.90 16.52
N LEU A 352 -3.05 -4.45 15.30
CA LEU A 352 -4.40 -4.16 14.82
C LEU A 352 -5.15 -5.43 14.38
N LEU A 353 -4.44 -6.42 13.85
CA LEU A 353 -5.04 -7.62 13.25
C LEU A 353 -4.84 -8.88 14.12
N SER A 354 -5.54 -9.95 13.77
CA SER A 354 -5.41 -11.24 14.47
C SER A 354 -4.06 -11.90 14.18
N LYS A 355 -3.54 -12.67 15.15
CA LYS A 355 -2.30 -13.44 14.98
C LYS A 355 -2.36 -14.39 13.78
N ALA A 356 -3.52 -14.99 13.53
CA ALA A 356 -3.70 -15.89 12.39
C ALA A 356 -3.55 -15.15 11.05
N ALA A 357 -4.22 -14.01 10.90
CA ALA A 357 -4.15 -13.19 9.69
C ALA A 357 -2.73 -12.70 9.41
N THR A 358 -2.05 -12.18 10.44
CA THR A 358 -0.69 -11.64 10.29
C THR A 358 0.36 -12.73 10.09
N SER A 359 0.18 -13.91 10.69
CA SER A 359 1.05 -15.07 10.46
C SER A 359 0.90 -15.62 9.04
N GLN A 360 -0.32 -15.66 8.50
CA GLN A 360 -0.57 -16.09 7.13
C GLN A 360 0.10 -15.15 6.12
N ALA A 361 -0.10 -13.82 6.28
CA ALA A 361 0.53 -12.84 5.42
C ALA A 361 2.07 -12.92 5.54
N ARG A 362 2.62 -12.97 6.76
CA ARG A 362 4.05 -13.15 7.01
C ARG A 362 4.62 -14.37 6.28
N ALA A 363 3.98 -15.54 6.41
CA ALA A 363 4.43 -16.77 5.75
C ALA A 363 4.49 -16.62 4.23
N LYS A 364 3.49 -15.96 3.63
CA LYS A 364 3.47 -15.65 2.19
C LYS A 364 4.69 -14.82 1.78
N PHE A 365 4.96 -13.71 2.46
CA PHE A 365 6.12 -12.86 2.16
C PHE A 365 7.44 -13.59 2.37
N THR A 366 7.61 -14.30 3.50
CA THR A 366 8.83 -15.07 3.79
C THR A 366 9.11 -16.12 2.72
N SER A 367 8.07 -16.82 2.23
CA SER A 367 8.22 -17.86 1.20
C SER A 367 8.69 -17.33 -0.17
N ALA A 368 8.50 -16.04 -0.44
CA ALA A 368 8.86 -15.38 -1.69
C ALA A 368 10.20 -14.60 -1.62
N ARG A 369 10.93 -14.66 -0.49
CA ARG A 369 12.17 -13.91 -0.26
C ARG A 369 13.18 -14.01 -1.41
N GLU A 370 13.59 -15.22 -1.78
CA GLU A 370 14.59 -15.43 -2.84
C GLU A 370 14.10 -14.95 -4.21
N LYS A 371 12.81 -15.14 -4.50
CA LYS A 371 12.19 -14.64 -5.74
C LYS A 371 12.20 -13.11 -5.78
N ALA A 372 11.95 -12.44 -4.66
CA ALA A 372 11.97 -10.98 -4.56
C ALA A 372 13.36 -10.40 -4.84
N TYR A 373 14.43 -10.96 -4.25
CA TYR A 373 15.80 -10.53 -4.55
C TYR A 373 16.21 -10.85 -6.00
N SER A 374 15.74 -11.99 -6.54
CA SER A 374 15.97 -12.32 -7.95
C SER A 374 15.27 -11.32 -8.89
N ALA A 375 14.03 -10.94 -8.60
CA ALA A 375 13.29 -9.92 -9.34
C ALA A 375 14.00 -8.56 -9.26
N LEU A 376 14.48 -8.16 -8.08
CA LEU A 376 15.28 -6.95 -7.90
C LEU A 376 16.49 -6.95 -8.83
N ASN A 377 17.26 -8.05 -8.86
CA ASN A 377 18.46 -8.17 -9.66
C ASN A 377 18.18 -8.15 -11.18
N ALA A 378 17.07 -8.75 -11.62
CA ALA A 378 16.71 -8.83 -13.03
C ALA A 378 16.07 -7.55 -13.59
N PHE A 379 15.39 -6.75 -12.75
CA PHE A 379 14.67 -5.56 -13.23
C PHE A 379 15.64 -4.42 -13.60
N PRO A 380 15.37 -3.64 -14.67
CA PRO A 380 16.24 -2.57 -15.16
C PRO A 380 16.14 -1.28 -14.31
N LEU A 381 16.33 -1.40 -13.00
CA LEU A 381 16.47 -0.26 -12.08
C LEU A 381 17.82 0.43 -12.25
N ASP A 382 17.83 1.75 -12.06
CA ASP A 382 19.06 2.51 -11.85
C ASP A 382 19.73 2.15 -10.51
N ALA A 383 20.99 2.55 -10.33
CA ALA A 383 21.79 2.17 -9.16
C ALA A 383 21.14 2.61 -7.84
N THR A 384 20.64 3.85 -7.76
CA THR A 384 20.00 4.38 -6.55
C THR A 384 18.68 3.65 -6.27
N GLY A 385 17.85 3.44 -7.30
CA GLY A 385 16.62 2.65 -7.15
C GLY A 385 16.91 1.25 -6.60
N ARG A 386 17.93 0.58 -7.14
CA ARG A 386 18.35 -0.76 -6.68
C ARG A 386 18.79 -0.77 -5.21
N VAL A 387 19.57 0.23 -4.79
CA VAL A 387 19.99 0.39 -3.38
C VAL A 387 18.77 0.59 -2.48
N ASN A 388 17.84 1.48 -2.87
CA ASN A 388 16.64 1.75 -2.08
C ASN A 388 15.79 0.48 -1.91
N PHE A 389 15.43 -0.19 -3.01
CA PHE A 389 14.64 -1.43 -2.93
C PHE A 389 15.35 -2.55 -2.17
N LYS A 390 16.68 -2.67 -2.28
CA LYS A 390 17.44 -3.65 -1.50
C LYS A 390 17.34 -3.35 0.00
N ALA A 391 17.57 -2.11 0.40
CA ALA A 391 17.48 -1.70 1.81
C ALA A 391 16.07 -1.98 2.37
N HIS A 392 15.03 -1.66 1.60
CA HIS A 392 13.65 -1.96 1.95
C HIS A 392 13.38 -3.46 2.14
N LEU A 393 13.84 -4.32 1.22
CA LEU A 393 13.72 -5.76 1.36
C LEU A 393 14.48 -6.27 2.60
N ASP A 394 15.72 -5.83 2.79
CA ASP A 394 16.55 -6.24 3.93
C ASP A 394 15.86 -5.89 5.26
N TYR A 395 15.42 -4.63 5.42
CA TYR A 395 14.75 -4.17 6.63
C TYR A 395 13.38 -4.80 6.83
N PHE A 396 12.62 -5.02 5.74
CA PHE A 396 11.33 -5.68 5.82
C PHE A 396 11.47 -7.13 6.28
N PHE A 397 12.39 -7.90 5.70
CA PHE A 397 12.63 -9.29 6.11
C PHE A 397 13.18 -9.41 7.53
N GLU A 398 13.95 -8.42 8.00
CA GLU A 398 14.35 -8.34 9.40
C GLU A 398 13.14 -8.06 10.31
N ALA A 399 12.27 -7.12 9.92
CA ALA A 399 11.07 -6.73 10.66
C ALA A 399 10.03 -7.86 10.77
N ILE A 400 9.81 -8.62 9.69
CA ILE A 400 8.94 -9.80 9.69
C ILE A 400 9.67 -11.08 10.12
N GLY A 401 10.96 -10.98 10.44
CA GLY A 401 11.82 -12.08 10.89
C GLY A 401 12.08 -11.98 12.38
N ASN A 402 13.30 -11.56 12.74
CA ASN A 402 13.79 -11.52 14.11
C ASN A 402 13.07 -10.47 14.97
N SER A 403 12.67 -9.36 14.36
CA SER A 403 12.01 -8.25 15.07
C SER A 403 10.48 -8.38 15.10
N TYR A 404 9.93 -9.51 14.65
CA TYR A 404 8.49 -9.67 14.49
C TYR A 404 7.70 -9.73 15.80
N GLU A 405 8.34 -10.01 16.94
CA GLU A 405 7.69 -10.26 18.24
C GLU A 405 7.99 -9.18 19.30
N LEU A 406 8.33 -7.94 18.88
CA LEU A 406 8.52 -6.83 19.84
C LEU A 406 7.24 -6.57 20.67
N PRO A 407 7.33 -6.18 21.96
CA PRO A 407 6.13 -5.89 22.75
C PRO A 407 5.33 -4.68 22.21
N VAL A 408 4.00 -4.78 22.26
CA VAL A 408 3.07 -3.71 21.86
C VAL A 408 1.95 -3.53 22.89
N ILE A 409 1.37 -2.35 22.92
CA ILE A 409 0.13 -2.08 23.66
C ILE A 409 -1.05 -2.80 22.97
N LEU A 410 -1.74 -3.68 23.68
CA LEU A 410 -2.91 -4.42 23.14
C LEU A 410 -4.26 -3.88 23.62
N GLU A 411 -4.27 -3.06 24.67
CA GLU A 411 -5.50 -2.55 25.26
C GLU A 411 -6.24 -1.64 24.27
N SER A 412 -7.51 -1.97 23.99
CA SER A 412 -8.32 -1.26 22.99
C SER A 412 -8.59 0.20 23.35
N LYS A 413 -8.65 0.53 24.65
CA LYS A 413 -8.83 1.91 25.14
C LYS A 413 -7.51 2.68 25.25
N GLY A 414 -6.38 2.05 24.90
CA GLY A 414 -5.07 2.57 25.19
C GLY A 414 -4.74 2.61 26.69
N VAL A 415 -3.48 2.91 26.99
CA VAL A 415 -2.88 2.74 28.31
C VAL A 415 -2.42 4.07 28.86
N LEU A 416 -2.74 4.39 30.11
CA LEU A 416 -2.20 5.60 30.74
C LEU A 416 -0.69 5.47 30.89
N ALA A 417 0.02 6.52 30.49
CA ALA A 417 1.44 6.67 30.73
C ALA A 417 1.67 7.53 31.99
N TYR A 418 2.78 7.28 32.68
CA TYR A 418 3.13 7.95 33.93
C TYR A 418 4.59 8.40 33.88
N HIS A 419 4.90 9.54 34.51
CA HIS A 419 6.27 10.03 34.66
C HIS A 419 7.12 9.14 35.58
N ASP A 420 6.49 8.49 36.56
CA ASP A 420 7.15 7.66 37.56
C ASP A 420 6.29 6.45 37.97
N ALA A 421 6.90 5.54 38.74
CA ALA A 421 6.23 4.37 39.28
C ALA A 421 5.18 4.70 40.37
N GLY A 422 5.16 5.94 40.86
CA GLY A 422 4.14 6.46 41.80
C GLY A 422 2.85 6.90 41.11
N GLN A 423 2.71 6.61 39.81
CA GLN A 423 1.54 6.92 38.99
C GLN A 423 1.27 8.42 38.87
N LYS A 424 2.31 9.25 38.83
CA LYS A 424 2.18 10.63 38.37
C LYS A 424 1.82 10.62 36.88
N GLU A 425 0.54 10.80 36.58
CA GLU A 425 0.01 10.75 35.20
C GLU A 425 0.78 11.68 34.28
N LEU A 426 1.14 11.11 33.13
CA LEU A 426 1.47 11.86 31.93
C LEU A 426 0.16 12.14 31.20
N CYS A 427 0.09 13.25 30.48
CA CYS A 427 -1.04 13.57 29.62
C CYS A 427 -1.28 12.46 28.57
N GLY A 428 -2.54 12.04 28.44
CA GLY A 428 -2.99 11.15 27.38
C GLY A 428 -2.84 9.65 27.64
N ARG A 429 -3.24 8.86 26.63
CA ARG A 429 -3.17 7.39 26.61
C ARG A 429 -2.35 6.93 25.43
N LEU A 430 -1.52 5.91 25.64
CA LEU A 430 -0.82 5.22 24.57
C LEU A 430 -1.82 4.38 23.77
N PRO A 431 -1.99 4.63 22.46
CA PRO A 431 -2.94 3.88 21.66
C PRO A 431 -2.55 2.41 21.51
N ARG A 432 -3.54 1.57 21.21
CA ARG A 432 -3.30 0.19 20.79
C ARG A 432 -2.33 0.15 19.60
N GLY A 433 -1.38 -0.76 19.65
CA GLY A 433 -0.33 -0.92 18.64
C GLY A 433 0.89 -0.05 18.81
N THR A 434 0.92 0.80 19.85
CA THR A 434 2.15 1.45 20.27
C THR A 434 3.20 0.40 20.59
N VAL A 435 4.30 0.40 19.83
CA VAL A 435 5.44 -0.50 20.07
C VAL A 435 6.23 0.04 21.24
N ILE A 436 6.56 -0.84 22.18
CA ILE A 436 7.22 -0.48 23.43
C ILE A 436 8.46 -1.34 23.66
N GLN A 437 9.44 -0.75 24.30
CA GLN A 437 10.61 -1.46 24.81
C GLN A 437 10.61 -1.42 26.33
N LYS A 438 10.59 -2.57 27.00
CA LYS A 438 10.74 -2.64 28.45
C LYS A 438 12.17 -2.27 28.88
N ILE A 439 12.28 -1.43 29.90
CA ILE A 439 13.53 -0.98 30.50
C ILE A 439 13.72 -1.66 31.85
N GLN A 440 12.77 -1.47 32.75
CA GLN A 440 12.78 -2.02 34.10
C GLN A 440 11.35 -2.19 34.64
N GLU A 441 11.20 -3.01 35.68
CA GLU A 441 9.93 -3.23 36.37
C GLU A 441 10.06 -2.79 37.84
N ARG A 442 8.98 -2.19 38.38
CA ARG A 442 8.86 -1.85 39.80
C ARG A 442 7.41 -2.03 40.22
N ASP A 443 7.18 -2.90 41.19
CA ASP A 443 5.85 -3.23 41.71
C ASP A 443 4.90 -3.68 40.57
N LEU A 444 3.79 -2.95 40.36
CA LEU A 444 2.81 -3.21 39.30
C LEU A 444 3.08 -2.40 38.01
N MET A 445 4.23 -1.71 37.93
CA MET A 445 4.56 -0.80 36.85
C MET A 445 5.77 -1.31 36.06
N VAL A 446 5.77 -1.04 34.75
CA VAL A 446 6.90 -1.27 33.85
C VAL A 446 7.30 0.06 33.22
N GLN A 447 8.59 0.37 33.28
CA GLN A 447 9.15 1.49 32.57
C GLN A 447 9.46 1.08 31.13
N VAL A 448 9.05 1.90 30.17
CA VAL A 448 9.14 1.62 28.74
C VAL A 448 9.64 2.82 27.94
N HIS A 449 10.35 2.55 26.84
CA HIS A 449 10.45 3.50 25.73
C HIS A 449 9.29 3.27 24.76
N ILE A 450 8.74 4.36 24.20
CA ILE A 450 7.73 4.32 23.16
C ILE A 450 8.39 4.52 21.81
N LEU A 451 7.98 3.72 20.84
CA LEU A 451 8.60 3.63 19.52
C LEU A 451 7.63 3.98 18.38
N SER A 452 6.47 4.55 18.73
CA SER A 452 5.57 5.11 17.73
C SER A 452 5.58 6.62 17.94
N PRO A 453 5.69 7.45 16.87
CA PRO A 453 5.22 8.82 16.99
C PRO A 453 3.78 8.72 17.46
N LEU A 454 3.50 9.26 18.64
CA LEU A 454 2.13 9.39 19.08
C LEU A 454 1.47 10.39 18.12
N PRO A 455 0.20 10.18 17.73
CA PRO A 455 -0.53 11.23 17.04
C PRO A 455 -0.34 12.52 17.84
N SER A 456 -0.07 13.63 17.15
CA SER A 456 0.06 14.94 17.76
C SER A 456 -1.05 15.06 18.78
N ALA A 457 -0.69 15.09 20.07
CA ALA A 457 -1.67 15.33 21.10
C ALA A 457 -2.42 16.59 20.66
N GLU A 458 -3.75 16.54 20.61
CA GLU A 458 -4.55 17.74 20.37
C GLU A 458 -4.21 18.87 21.39
N ASP A 459 -3.49 18.50 22.47
CA ASP A 459 -2.78 19.38 23.37
C ASP A 459 -1.27 19.47 23.05
N ASP A 460 -0.82 20.61 22.50
CA ASP A 460 0.59 21.03 22.38
C ASP A 460 1.38 20.99 23.73
N ALA A 461 0.69 20.77 24.85
CA ALA A 461 1.27 20.70 26.19
C ALA A 461 1.89 19.34 26.56
N CYS A 462 1.70 18.29 25.74
CA CYS A 462 2.12 16.94 26.09
C CYS A 462 3.47 16.53 25.47
N GLU A 463 4.56 16.96 26.09
CA GLU A 463 5.91 16.56 25.68
C GLU A 463 6.22 15.14 26.17
N MET A 464 5.83 14.13 25.41
CA MET A 464 6.20 12.73 25.66
C MET A 464 7.65 12.47 25.25
N LYS A 465 8.59 12.95 26.07
CA LYS A 465 10.04 12.66 25.96
C LYS A 465 10.55 11.75 27.08
N GLY A 466 11.42 10.80 26.72
CA GLY A 466 12.09 9.91 27.65
C GLY A 466 11.31 8.62 27.95
N PRO A 467 11.73 7.86 28.97
CA PRO A 467 11.06 6.63 29.36
C PRO A 467 9.83 6.89 30.24
N PHE A 468 8.74 6.15 30.01
CA PHE A 468 7.47 6.28 30.73
C PHE A 468 7.15 5.04 31.52
N TRP A 469 6.37 5.17 32.57
CA TRP A 469 5.82 4.04 33.29
C TRP A 469 4.42 3.73 32.78
N ILE A 470 4.09 2.45 32.66
CA ILE A 470 2.74 1.95 32.36
C ILE A 470 2.41 0.78 33.28
N SER A 471 1.13 0.47 33.45
CA SER A 471 0.73 -0.72 34.20
C SER A 471 1.29 -1.99 33.54
N ARG A 472 1.81 -2.91 34.35
CA ARG A 472 2.39 -4.18 33.87
C ARG A 472 1.36 -5.02 33.11
N THR A 473 0.09 -4.98 33.54
CA THR A 473 -1.03 -5.71 32.89
C THR A 473 -1.36 -5.17 31.51
N SER A 474 -0.91 -3.95 31.21
CA SER A 474 -1.19 -3.26 29.97
C SER A 474 -0.20 -3.57 28.85
N THR A 475 0.79 -4.43 29.15
CA THR A 475 1.75 -4.95 28.18
C THR A 475 1.49 -6.43 27.92
N ALA A 476 1.59 -6.85 26.66
CA ALA A 476 1.68 -8.25 26.29
C ALA A 476 2.94 -8.49 25.43
N GLY A 477 3.56 -9.66 25.65
CA GLY A 477 4.85 -10.11 25.08
C GLY A 477 5.91 -10.16 26.18
N VAL A 478 6.32 -11.32 26.72
CA VAL A 478 6.48 -12.67 26.16
C VAL A 478 5.64 -13.70 26.94
N ARG A 479 4.92 -14.57 26.22
CA ARG A 479 4.90 -16.00 26.53
C ARG A 479 5.30 -16.74 25.27
#